data_AF-A0A8X8GRD8-F1
#
_entry.id   AF-A0A8X8GRD8-F1
#
_cell.length_a   1.000
_cell.length_b   1.000
_cell.length_c   1.000
_cell.angle_alpha   90.00
_cell.angle_beta   90.00
_cell.angle_gamma   90.00
#
_symmetry.space_group_name_H-M   'P 1'
#
loop_
_entity.id
_entity.type
_entity.pdbx_description
1 polymer ?
#
loop_
_entity_poly.entity_id
_entity_poly.type
_entity_poly.pdbx_seq_one_letter_code
_entity_poly.pdbx_strand_id
1 'polypeptide(L)' 'MANPASVYCNERGGRLEQRGEAQAALLYCHLPDGSVIEEWKLYRDSEPL' A
#
# COMPACT_ATOMS: atom_id res chain seq x y z
N MET A 1 15.89 5.38 2.71
CA MET A 1 15.00 4.49 3.48
C MET A 1 13.79 4.17 2.60
N ALA A 2 13.42 2.90 2.44
CA ALA A 2 12.20 2.56 1.70
C ALA A 2 10.95 2.90 2.55
N ASN A 3 9.84 3.24 1.91
CA ASN A 3 8.57 3.42 2.61
C ASN A 3 8.09 2.05 3.15
N PRO A 4 7.89 1.89 4.47
CA PRO A 4 7.50 0.60 5.05
C PRO A 4 6.16 0.09 4.53
N ALA A 5 5.18 0.97 4.26
CA ALA A 5 3.91 0.58 3.69
C ALA A 5 4.07 0.03 2.25
N SER A 6 4.93 0.66 1.47
CA SER A 6 5.25 0.22 0.11
C SER A 6 5.99 -1.13 0.11
N VAL A 7 6.94 -1.32 1.03
CA VAL A 7 7.65 -2.61 1.21
C VAL A 7 6.64 -3.71 1.56
N TYR A 8 5.77 -3.43 2.53
CA TYR A 8 4.77 -4.37 2.99
C TYR A 8 3.77 -4.78 1.90
N CYS A 9 3.33 -3.83 1.06
CA CYS A 9 2.52 -4.15 -0.12
C CYS A 9 3.23 -5.17 -1.05
N ASN A 10 4.51 -4.97 -1.32
CA ASN A 10 5.29 -5.87 -2.17
C ASN A 10 5.49 -7.25 -1.52
N GLU A 11 5.73 -7.32 -0.20
CA GLU A 11 5.85 -8.58 0.55
C GLU A 11 4.57 -9.41 0.54
N ARG A 12 3.40 -8.75 0.46
CA ARG A 12 2.09 -9.40 0.28
C ARG A 12 1.82 -9.85 -1.17
N GLY A 13 2.79 -9.68 -2.08
CA GLY A 13 2.65 -9.95 -3.51
C GLY A 13 1.79 -8.92 -4.25
N GLY A 14 1.57 -7.76 -3.63
CA GLY A 14 0.77 -6.68 -4.20
C GLY A 14 1.56 -5.81 -5.16
N ARG A 15 0.83 -4.95 -5.88
CA ARG A 15 1.40 -3.93 -6.78
C ARG A 15 0.92 -2.54 -6.36
N LEU A 16 1.86 -1.61 -6.30
CA LEU A 16 1.57 -0.21 -6.00
C LEU A 16 0.96 0.51 -7.20
N GLU A 17 -0.09 1.27 -6.94
CA GLU A 17 -0.73 2.20 -7.87
C GLU A 17 -0.78 3.58 -7.22
N GLN A 18 -0.28 4.59 -7.94
CA GLN A 18 -0.37 5.97 -7.51
C GLN A 18 -1.70 6.57 -7.97
N ARG A 19 -2.44 7.20 -7.06
CA ARG A 19 -3.67 7.95 -7.37
C ARG A 19 -3.55 9.41 -6.93
N GLY A 20 -3.93 10.32 -7.82
CA GLY A 20 -3.86 11.76 -7.59
C GLY A 20 -2.63 12.42 -8.22
N GLU A 21 -2.56 13.74 -8.08
CA GLU A 21 -1.49 14.57 -8.63
C GLU A 21 -0.18 14.36 -7.87
N ALA A 22 0.96 14.51 -8.54
CA ALA A 22 2.28 14.17 -8.00
C ALA A 22 2.61 14.81 -6.61
N GLN A 23 2.04 15.96 -6.28
CA GLN A 23 2.25 16.62 -4.97
C GLN A 23 1.36 16.08 -3.84
N ALA A 24 0.26 15.40 -4.15
CA ALA A 24 -0.73 14.92 -3.18
C ALA A 24 -1.15 13.47 -3.45
N ALA A 25 -0.29 12.71 -4.13
CA ALA A 25 -0.64 11.37 -4.55
C ALA A 25 -0.62 10.39 -3.38
N LEU A 26 -1.65 9.56 -3.33
CA LEU A 26 -1.74 8.43 -2.43
C LEU A 26 -1.32 7.16 -3.16
N LEU A 27 -0.75 6.23 -2.42
CA LEU A 27 -0.38 4.92 -2.93
C LEU A 27 -1.39 3.87 -2.47
N TYR A 28 -1.87 3.09 -3.42
CA TYR A 28 -2.77 1.97 -3.21
C TYR A 28 -2.05 0.66 -3.53
N CYS A 29 -2.32 -0.37 -2.75
CA CYS A 29 -1.84 -1.72 -2.96
C CYS A 29 -2.95 -2.56 -3.61
N HIS A 30 -2.66 -3.10 -4.80
CA HIS A 30 -3.48 -4.10 -5.48
C HIS A 30 -3.00 -5.48 -5.06
N LEU A 31 -3.78 -6.19 -4.25
CA LEU A 31 -3.44 -7.49 -3.70
C LEU A 31 -3.83 -8.64 -4.65
N PRO A 32 -3.21 -9.83 -4.54
CA PRO A 32 -3.50 -10.97 -5.41
C PRO A 32 -4.92 -11.53 -5.30
N ASP A 33 -5.61 -11.26 -4.18
CA ASP A 33 -7.01 -11.62 -3.95
C ASP A 33 -7.99 -10.70 -4.69
N GLY A 34 -7.49 -9.68 -5.39
CA GLY A 34 -8.28 -8.67 -6.10
C GLY A 34 -8.63 -7.45 -5.24
N SER A 35 -8.28 -7.45 -3.96
CA SER A 35 -8.53 -6.32 -3.06
C SER A 35 -7.62 -5.13 -3.42
N VAL A 36 -8.16 -3.92 -3.29
CA VAL A 36 -7.40 -2.67 -3.44
C VAL A 36 -7.56 -1.84 -2.18
N ILE A 37 -6.45 -1.50 -1.54
CA ILE A 37 -6.42 -0.81 -0.25
C ILE A 37 -5.29 0.21 -0.22
N GLU A 38 -5.49 1.36 0.42
CA GLU A 38 -4.45 2.37 0.61
C GLU A 38 -3.26 1.78 1.41
N GLU A 39 -2.02 2.06 1.00
CA GLU A 39 -0.84 1.34 1.51
C GLU A 39 -0.65 1.48 3.03
N TRP A 40 -0.90 2.67 3.58
CA TRP A 40 -0.74 2.91 5.01
C TRP A 40 -1.87 2.31 5.82
N LYS A 41 -3.09 2.27 5.27
CA LYS A 41 -4.18 1.49 5.86
C LYS A 41 -3.83 0.01 5.91
N LEU A 42 -3.33 -0.57 4.82
CA LEU A 42 -2.86 -1.97 4.79
C LEU A 42 -1.78 -2.24 5.83
N TYR A 43 -0.80 -1.34 5.94
CA TYR A 43 0.30 -1.45 6.91
C TYR A 43 -0.21 -1.37 8.36
N ARG A 44 -1.02 -0.37 8.70
CA ARG A 44 -1.55 -0.20 10.07
C ARG A 44 -2.53 -1.30 10.48
N ASP A 45 -3.35 -1.79 9.56
CA ASP A 45 -4.28 -2.91 9.82
C ASP A 45 -3.52 -4.24 10.10
N SER A 46 -2.21 -4.29 9.84
CA SER A 46 -1.36 -5.45 10.14
C SER A 46 -0.69 -5.41 11.50
N GLU A 47 -0.65 -4.26 12.16
CA GLU A 47 -0.11 -4.14 13.51
C GLU A 47 -1.22 -4.45 14.53
N PRO A 48 -1.04 -5.45 15.41
CA PRO A 48 -1.97 -5.65 16.52
C PRO A 48 -1.91 -4.44 17.46
N LEU A 49 -3.08 -3.97 17.90
CA LEU A 49 -3.22 -2.93 18.94
C LEU A 49 -2.55 -3.33 20.26
#